data_AF-A0A959VJA2-F1
#
_entry.id   AF-A0A959VJA2-F1
#
_cell.length_a   1.000
_cell.length_b   1.000
_cell.length_c   1.000
_cell.angle_alpha   90.00
_cell.angle_beta   90.00
_cell.angle_gamma   90.00
#
_symmetry.space_group_name_H-M   'P 1'
#
loop_
_entity.id
_entity.type
_entity.pdbx_description
1 polymer ?
#
loop_
_entity_poly.entity_id
_entity_poly.type
_entity_poly.pdbx_seq_one_letter_code
_entity_poly.pdbx_strand_id
1 'polypeptide(L)'
;MRKRFSTATVLALLLGALFAADAPAADPNRPATPPPTDFWQNKNFMNMAHQGGELEAPSNTLYAFKTAVTFRGADTLEMDGYVTEDGVFVVTHDMDPYKTSNAPGEGLPADDPVRLDNQIRNQTLAELKTLDFAYKYSPGKGQYGYDPADPHPFRGIATGDVDPPKGFTANDFRIATFEEVLEAFPDTPINIDMKNYSPDPAVALNAAEKLAAIMNAHPERSDDVIVASFAQQPLEKFHGLAPEHRALSGSEDATLDYVTGAPLTPTPVAVQPPDSFNLPPVVRTVPILKPLTDYDGFAIHVWGDDPATNPDPFYEKIVDEGADGYFTQRPSALHQYLCEAGIRRPDGSQRCALQAPDVVPCPDGTEGEAPTCTPILPDPEAALKVHSVTGKAKPRAGRSPGYRVLVQNVGDAAMDGTKVCLVVPKQQRHKVRLPRRCTRTRVVGPGGVFNPRFKVELKKKAKGAVKLAFRATTAAAGDDQASMRIAVKPARR
;
A
#
# COMPACT_ATOMS: atom_id res chain seq x y z
N MET A 1 -16.77 5.70 -8.71
CA MET A 1 -18.12 6.24 -8.36
C MET A 1 -18.14 7.72 -8.75
N ARG A 2 -19.13 8.17 -9.54
CA ARG A 2 -19.21 9.57 -10.02
C ARG A 2 -19.61 10.50 -8.86
N LYS A 3 -18.70 11.32 -8.33
CA LYS A 3 -19.08 12.51 -7.53
C LYS A 3 -19.95 13.38 -8.45
N ARG A 4 -21.17 13.71 -8.03
CA ARG A 4 -21.94 14.78 -8.69
C ARG A 4 -21.32 16.09 -8.24
N PHE A 5 -20.39 16.62 -9.04
CA PHE A 5 -19.92 17.99 -8.87
C PHE A 5 -21.13 18.93 -8.95
N SER A 6 -21.17 19.95 -8.09
CA SER A 6 -22.24 20.93 -8.15
C SER A 6 -22.18 21.64 -9.51
N THR A 7 -23.32 22.10 -10.03
CA THR A 7 -23.37 22.88 -11.27
C THR A 7 -22.47 24.13 -11.22
N ALA A 8 -22.19 24.67 -10.03
CA ALA A 8 -21.25 25.78 -9.84
C ALA A 8 -19.78 25.35 -10.03
N THR A 9 -19.41 24.14 -9.62
CA THR A 9 -18.06 23.58 -9.76
C THR A 9 -17.71 23.29 -11.23
N VAL A 10 -18.68 22.79 -11.99
CA VAL A 10 -18.54 22.59 -13.44
C VAL A 10 -18.42 23.93 -14.17
N LEU A 11 -19.20 24.93 -13.74
CA LEU A 11 -19.18 26.25 -14.33
C LEU A 11 -17.87 27.01 -14.02
N ALA A 12 -17.30 26.88 -12.82
CA ALA A 12 -16.02 27.50 -12.45
C ALA A 12 -14.85 26.94 -13.28
N LEU A 13 -14.79 25.62 -13.48
CA LEU A 13 -13.79 24.97 -14.34
C LEU A 13 -13.96 25.34 -15.83
N LEU A 14 -15.21 25.42 -16.32
CA LEU A 14 -15.51 25.84 -17.70
C LEU A 14 -15.26 27.34 -17.94
N LEU A 15 -15.53 28.20 -16.95
CA LEU A 15 -15.22 29.63 -17.00
C LEU A 15 -13.71 29.85 -16.96
N GLY A 16 -12.96 29.13 -16.12
CA GLY A 16 -11.50 29.15 -16.12
C GLY A 16 -10.90 28.77 -17.48
N ALA A 17 -11.48 27.78 -18.17
CA ALA A 17 -11.09 27.39 -19.53
C ALA A 17 -11.47 28.43 -20.61
N LEU A 18 -12.51 29.23 -20.40
CA LEU A 18 -12.96 30.29 -21.33
C LEU A 18 -12.21 31.62 -21.14
N PHE A 19 -11.58 31.84 -19.98
CA PHE A 19 -10.85 33.08 -19.66
C PHE A 19 -9.31 32.92 -19.63
N ALA A 20 -8.77 31.79 -20.10
CA ALA A 20 -7.31 31.57 -20.20
C ALA A 20 -6.57 32.53 -21.17
N ALA A 21 -7.26 33.50 -21.77
CA ALA A 21 -6.67 34.49 -22.67
C ALA A 21 -6.28 35.81 -21.99
N ASP A 22 -6.69 36.07 -20.75
CA ASP A 22 -6.26 37.23 -19.96
C ASP A 22 -6.12 36.78 -18.50
N ALA A 23 -4.90 36.42 -18.09
CA ALA A 23 -4.60 36.18 -16.68
C ALA A 23 -5.10 37.39 -15.86
N PRO A 24 -5.90 37.19 -14.80
CA PRO A 24 -6.53 38.31 -14.09
C PRO A 24 -5.45 39.23 -13.55
N ALA A 25 -5.63 40.53 -13.81
CA ALA A 25 -4.80 41.60 -13.28
C ALA A 25 -4.58 41.40 -11.77
N ALA A 26 -3.32 41.49 -11.36
CA ALA A 26 -2.82 41.25 -10.01
C ALA A 26 -3.72 41.84 -8.91
N ASP A 27 -4.27 40.98 -8.05
CA ASP A 27 -4.85 41.40 -6.76
C ASP A 27 -3.69 41.74 -5.80
N PRO A 28 -3.53 43.02 -5.38
CA PRO A 28 -2.47 43.44 -4.47
C PRO A 28 -2.60 42.85 -3.04
N ASN A 29 -3.65 42.07 -2.73
CA ASN A 29 -3.85 41.40 -1.45
C ASN A 29 -3.59 39.87 -1.47
N ARG A 30 -3.02 39.29 -2.54
CA ARG A 30 -2.71 37.85 -2.65
C ARG A 30 -1.40 37.49 -1.90
N PRO A 31 -1.41 36.76 -0.76
CA PRO A 31 -0.18 36.30 -0.07
C PRO A 31 -0.04 34.76 -0.17
N ALA A 32 1.13 34.12 -0.22
CA ALA A 32 2.53 34.47 -0.17
C ALA A 32 3.26 33.58 -1.21
N THR A 33 4.53 33.87 -1.51
CA THR A 33 5.39 32.88 -2.15
C THR A 33 5.37 31.59 -1.31
N PRO A 34 5.32 30.40 -1.93
CA PRO A 34 5.39 29.13 -1.20
C PRO A 34 6.54 29.16 -0.20
N PRO A 35 6.39 28.47 0.96
CA PRO A 35 7.51 28.27 1.86
C PRO A 35 8.72 27.76 1.08
N PRO A 36 9.92 28.34 1.27
CA PRO A 36 11.09 27.90 0.53
C PRO A 36 11.41 26.47 0.95
N THR A 37 11.27 25.53 0.01
CA THR A 37 11.78 24.16 0.16
C THR A 37 12.81 23.91 -0.93
N ASP A 38 13.81 23.09 -0.62
CA ASP A 38 14.88 22.78 -1.58
C ASP A 38 14.43 21.79 -2.67
N PHE A 39 13.29 21.11 -2.47
CA PHE A 39 12.92 19.92 -3.24
C PHE A 39 11.65 20.08 -4.09
N TRP A 40 10.51 20.50 -3.50
CA TRP A 40 9.20 20.33 -4.14
C TRP A 40 8.93 21.25 -5.32
N GLN A 41 9.45 22.49 -5.29
CA GLN A 41 9.28 23.45 -6.39
C GLN A 41 10.40 23.37 -7.44
N ASN A 42 11.24 22.33 -7.38
CA ASN A 42 12.25 22.11 -8.41
C ASN A 42 11.59 21.67 -9.73
N LYS A 43 12.07 22.21 -10.86
CA LYS A 43 11.40 22.11 -12.17
C LYS A 43 11.62 20.80 -12.92
N ASN A 44 12.37 19.85 -12.38
CA ASN A 44 12.49 18.53 -13.03
C ASN A 44 11.31 17.64 -12.59
N PHE A 45 10.71 16.94 -13.55
CA PHE A 45 9.53 16.12 -13.32
C PHE A 45 9.77 15.03 -12.27
N MET A 46 8.89 14.90 -11.28
CA MET A 46 8.98 13.89 -10.22
C MET A 46 8.22 12.59 -10.53
N ASN A 47 8.90 11.46 -10.35
CA ASN A 47 8.29 10.13 -10.29
C ASN A 47 7.82 9.85 -8.84
N MET A 48 6.52 10.05 -8.58
CA MET A 48 5.95 9.92 -7.24
C MET A 48 5.22 8.57 -7.11
N ALA A 49 5.73 7.67 -6.28
CA ALA A 49 5.18 6.31 -6.20
C ALA A 49 3.87 6.27 -5.40
N HIS A 50 2.73 6.27 -6.09
CA HIS A 50 1.38 6.23 -5.52
C HIS A 50 1.19 4.94 -4.71
N GLN A 51 1.00 5.08 -3.39
CA GLN A 51 0.99 3.98 -2.42
C GLN A 51 2.22 3.05 -2.50
N GLY A 52 3.35 3.55 -3.02
CA GLY A 52 4.56 2.76 -3.29
C GLY A 52 4.56 2.01 -4.64
N GLY A 53 3.66 2.35 -5.56
CA GLY A 53 3.52 1.69 -6.88
C GLY A 53 2.55 0.51 -6.83
N GLU A 54 1.27 0.79 -6.58
CA GLU A 54 0.26 -0.22 -6.26
C GLU A 54 0.00 -1.31 -7.33
N LEU A 55 0.40 -1.10 -8.58
CA LEU A 55 0.34 -2.14 -9.62
C LEU A 55 1.60 -3.02 -9.65
N GLU A 56 2.67 -2.58 -9.00
CA GLU A 56 4.01 -3.20 -9.01
C GLU A 56 4.41 -3.79 -7.64
N ALA A 57 3.74 -3.38 -6.56
CA ALA A 57 3.92 -3.90 -5.20
C ALA A 57 2.64 -3.78 -4.35
N PRO A 58 2.53 -4.56 -3.24
CA PRO A 58 1.42 -4.44 -2.30
C PRO A 58 1.36 -3.05 -1.66
N SER A 59 0.33 -2.26 -2.01
CA SER A 59 0.13 -0.88 -1.57
C SER A 59 0.42 -0.62 -0.10
N ASN A 60 1.01 0.55 0.18
CA ASN A 60 1.14 1.12 1.52
C ASN A 60 1.89 0.19 2.50
N THR A 61 2.77 -0.67 1.99
CA THR A 61 3.66 -1.53 2.79
C THR A 61 5.11 -1.05 2.71
N LEU A 62 5.92 -1.33 3.74
CA LEU A 62 7.36 -1.02 3.68
C LEU A 62 8.04 -1.77 2.52
N TYR A 63 7.55 -2.95 2.13
CA TYR A 63 8.03 -3.63 0.92
C TYR A 63 7.81 -2.76 -0.33
N ALA A 64 6.60 -2.22 -0.54
CA ALA A 64 6.32 -1.36 -1.68
C ALA A 64 7.19 -0.11 -1.69
N PHE A 65 7.30 0.59 -0.56
CA PHE A 65 8.13 1.79 -0.45
C PHE A 65 9.61 1.53 -0.68
N LYS A 66 10.17 0.48 -0.06
CA LYS A 66 11.60 0.15 -0.20
C LYS A 66 11.91 -0.21 -1.65
N THR A 67 11.01 -0.96 -2.28
CA THR A 67 11.19 -1.38 -3.66
C THR A 67 10.99 -0.23 -4.66
N ALA A 68 10.06 0.69 -4.41
CA ALA A 68 9.83 1.87 -5.24
C ALA A 68 11.11 2.73 -5.35
N VAL A 69 11.73 3.05 -4.21
CA VAL A 69 12.94 3.88 -4.16
C VAL A 69 14.15 3.13 -4.71
N THR A 70 14.39 1.91 -4.23
CA THR A 70 15.65 1.18 -4.48
C THR A 70 15.68 0.54 -5.87
N PHE A 71 14.56 -0.01 -6.32
CA PHE A 71 14.51 -0.87 -7.50
C PHE A 71 13.53 -0.43 -8.58
N ARG A 72 12.72 0.61 -8.39
CA ARG A 72 11.78 1.10 -9.43
C ARG A 72 11.97 2.56 -9.79
N GLY A 73 12.97 3.21 -9.19
CA GLY A 73 13.42 4.53 -9.61
C GLY A 73 12.47 5.67 -9.27
N ALA A 74 11.64 5.50 -8.23
CA ALA A 74 10.86 6.58 -7.64
C ALA A 74 11.77 7.69 -7.11
N ASP A 75 11.31 8.92 -7.20
CA ASP A 75 11.96 10.10 -6.59
C ASP A 75 11.32 10.42 -5.23
N THR A 76 10.03 10.11 -5.08
CA THR A 76 9.25 10.35 -3.85
C THR A 76 8.31 9.19 -3.56
N LEU A 77 7.87 9.10 -2.32
CA LEU A 77 6.85 8.15 -1.88
C LEU A 77 5.55 8.88 -1.61
N GLU A 78 4.44 8.39 -2.17
CA GLU A 78 3.11 8.82 -1.77
C GLU A 78 2.43 7.71 -0.98
N MET A 79 1.65 8.11 0.02
CA MET A 79 0.94 7.20 0.90
C MET A 79 -0.24 7.87 1.58
N ASP A 80 -1.10 7.05 2.19
CA ASP A 80 -2.33 7.47 2.83
C ASP A 80 -2.37 7.10 4.30
N GLY A 81 -3.09 7.87 5.12
CA GLY A 81 -3.08 7.68 6.56
C GLY A 81 -4.46 7.62 7.23
N TYR A 82 -4.61 6.70 8.18
CA TYR A 82 -5.70 6.66 9.15
C TYR A 82 -5.18 6.46 10.57
N VAL A 83 -6.05 6.64 11.56
CA VAL A 83 -5.72 6.42 12.97
C VAL A 83 -6.43 5.17 13.49
N THR A 84 -5.70 4.33 14.22
CA THR A 84 -6.20 3.12 14.87
C THR A 84 -7.03 3.43 16.12
N GLU A 85 -7.71 2.42 16.68
CA GLU A 85 -8.47 2.56 17.94
C GLU A 85 -7.60 3.07 19.09
N ASP A 86 -6.36 2.56 19.17
CA ASP A 86 -5.37 2.94 20.18
C ASP A 86 -4.58 4.22 19.83
N GLY A 87 -5.01 4.96 18.81
CA GLY A 87 -4.54 6.30 18.51
C GLY A 87 -3.22 6.37 17.74
N VAL A 88 -2.84 5.31 17.04
CA VAL A 88 -1.62 5.24 16.22
C VAL A 88 -1.94 5.63 14.78
N PHE A 89 -1.13 6.50 14.19
CA PHE A 89 -1.25 6.85 12.77
C PHE A 89 -0.59 5.76 11.90
N VAL A 90 -1.40 5.10 11.08
CA VAL A 90 -1.01 3.98 10.22
C VAL A 90 -1.23 4.29 8.76
N VAL A 91 -0.40 3.68 7.92
CA VAL A 91 -0.36 3.94 6.49
C VAL A 91 -1.22 2.92 5.74
N THR A 92 -2.31 3.38 5.14
CA THR A 92 -3.28 2.58 4.35
C THR A 92 -4.31 3.49 3.66
N HIS A 93 -4.63 3.18 2.40
CA HIS A 93 -5.58 3.95 1.59
C HIS A 93 -7.03 3.84 2.06
N ASP A 94 -7.42 2.66 2.56
CA ASP A 94 -8.80 2.36 2.93
C ASP A 94 -9.01 2.21 4.43
N MET A 95 -10.11 2.77 4.92
CA MET A 95 -10.64 2.54 6.28
C MET A 95 -11.01 1.07 6.51
N ASP A 96 -11.37 0.35 5.44
CA ASP A 96 -11.77 -1.05 5.50
C ASP A 96 -10.58 -1.95 5.11
N PRO A 97 -9.89 -2.58 6.08
CA PRO A 97 -8.65 -3.31 5.80
C PRO A 97 -8.85 -4.55 4.92
N TYR A 98 -10.07 -5.08 4.76
CA TYR A 98 -10.29 -6.25 3.90
C TYR A 98 -10.00 -5.99 2.42
N LYS A 99 -9.95 -4.71 1.99
CA LYS A 99 -9.67 -4.36 0.59
C LYS A 99 -8.23 -4.65 0.20
N THR A 100 -7.30 -4.55 1.14
CA THR A 100 -5.86 -4.73 0.89
C THR A 100 -5.27 -5.91 1.66
N SER A 101 -5.98 -6.41 2.68
CA SER A 101 -5.49 -7.47 3.56
C SER A 101 -6.38 -8.72 3.60
N ASN A 102 -6.01 -9.67 4.46
CA ASN A 102 -6.81 -10.84 4.81
C ASN A 102 -7.83 -10.61 5.94
N ALA A 103 -8.14 -9.37 6.29
CA ALA A 103 -9.24 -9.06 7.20
C ALA A 103 -10.59 -9.57 6.65
N PRO A 104 -11.55 -9.94 7.52
CA PRO A 104 -12.88 -10.34 7.08
C PRO A 104 -13.64 -9.12 6.52
N GLY A 105 -14.54 -9.36 5.56
CA GLY A 105 -15.32 -8.28 4.94
C GLY A 105 -15.62 -8.48 3.46
N GLU A 106 -14.92 -9.40 2.81
CA GLU A 106 -15.10 -9.67 1.38
C GLU A 106 -16.51 -10.16 1.05
N GLY A 107 -17.12 -9.56 0.03
CA GLY A 107 -18.49 -9.86 -0.40
C GLY A 107 -19.59 -9.31 0.52
N LEU A 108 -19.24 -8.66 1.64
CA LEU A 108 -20.21 -8.07 2.56
C LEU A 108 -20.54 -6.62 2.16
N PRO A 109 -21.79 -6.16 2.37
CA PRO A 109 -22.17 -4.77 2.10
C PRO A 109 -21.45 -3.80 3.05
N ALA A 110 -21.32 -2.53 2.66
CA ALA A 110 -20.50 -1.56 3.39
C ALA A 110 -20.97 -1.27 4.83
N ASP A 111 -22.25 -1.48 5.11
CA ASP A 111 -22.88 -1.34 6.43
C ASP A 111 -22.90 -2.65 7.25
N ASP A 112 -22.27 -3.72 6.75
CA ASP A 112 -22.19 -4.98 7.48
C ASP A 112 -21.38 -4.81 8.77
N PRO A 113 -21.89 -5.26 9.94
CA PRO A 113 -21.19 -5.15 11.21
C PRO A 113 -19.78 -5.73 11.19
N VAL A 114 -19.52 -6.81 10.44
CA VAL A 114 -18.17 -7.37 10.32
C VAL A 114 -17.22 -6.37 9.68
N ARG A 115 -17.65 -5.63 8.65
CA ARG A 115 -16.80 -4.59 8.04
C ARG A 115 -16.61 -3.42 8.99
N LEU A 116 -17.69 -2.94 9.60
CA LEU A 116 -17.66 -1.82 10.55
C LEU A 116 -16.75 -2.12 11.75
N ASP A 117 -16.86 -3.29 12.36
CA ASP A 117 -16.06 -3.70 13.53
C ASP A 117 -14.57 -3.87 13.19
N ASN A 118 -14.25 -4.19 11.92
CA ASN A 118 -12.87 -4.38 11.48
C ASN A 118 -12.26 -3.15 10.81
N GLN A 119 -12.94 -1.99 10.81
CA GLN A 119 -12.35 -0.75 10.30
C GLN A 119 -11.06 -0.41 11.04
N ILE A 120 -10.12 0.25 10.35
CA ILE A 120 -8.83 0.67 10.93
C ILE A 120 -9.02 1.38 12.28
N ARG A 121 -9.97 2.31 12.36
CA ARG A 121 -10.30 3.08 13.58
C ARG A 121 -10.90 2.26 14.74
N ASN A 122 -11.32 1.02 14.48
CA ASN A 122 -11.95 0.10 15.43
C ASN A 122 -11.05 -1.11 15.75
N GLN A 123 -9.77 -1.04 15.38
CA GLN A 123 -8.78 -2.07 15.65
C GLN A 123 -7.55 -1.42 16.27
N THR A 124 -6.90 -2.10 17.21
CA THR A 124 -5.60 -1.67 17.72
C THR A 124 -4.49 -1.93 16.70
N LEU A 125 -3.37 -1.19 16.78
CA LEU A 125 -2.21 -1.45 15.94
C LEU A 125 -1.76 -2.92 16.05
N ALA A 126 -1.75 -3.46 17.27
CA ALA A 126 -1.33 -4.82 17.55
C ALA A 126 -2.21 -5.86 16.84
N GLU A 127 -3.50 -5.59 16.65
CA GLU A 127 -4.43 -6.44 15.91
C GLU A 127 -4.21 -6.33 14.41
N LEU A 128 -4.10 -5.11 13.88
CA LEU A 128 -3.85 -4.87 12.46
C LEU A 128 -2.51 -5.46 12.01
N LYS A 129 -1.47 -5.36 12.83
CA LYS A 129 -0.17 -6.01 12.59
C LYS A 129 -0.27 -7.53 12.51
N THR A 130 -1.38 -8.18 12.88
CA THR A 130 -1.55 -9.63 12.65
C THR A 130 -2.03 -10.01 11.26
N LEU A 131 -2.50 -9.02 10.49
CA LEU A 131 -3.01 -9.20 9.13
C LEU A 131 -1.87 -9.21 8.11
N ASP A 132 -2.19 -9.71 6.93
CA ASP A 132 -1.32 -9.72 5.76
C ASP A 132 -1.82 -8.70 4.74
N PHE A 133 -1.12 -7.57 4.62
CA PHE A 133 -1.48 -6.46 3.73
C PHE A 133 -0.96 -6.67 2.29
N ALA A 134 -0.36 -7.82 2.01
CA ALA A 134 -0.02 -8.25 0.66
C ALA A 134 -0.94 -9.38 0.15
N TYR A 135 -1.95 -9.77 0.94
CA TYR A 135 -2.79 -10.93 0.67
C TYR A 135 -3.54 -10.88 -0.67
N LYS A 136 -3.94 -9.67 -1.08
CA LYS A 136 -4.77 -9.41 -2.27
C LYS A 136 -3.98 -8.91 -3.47
N TYR A 137 -2.72 -8.53 -3.27
CA TYR A 137 -1.91 -8.02 -4.35
C TYR A 137 -1.72 -9.07 -5.45
N SER A 138 -1.96 -8.66 -6.70
CA SER A 138 -1.73 -9.43 -7.91
C SER A 138 -0.90 -8.59 -8.89
N PRO A 139 0.20 -9.11 -9.46
CA PRO A 139 1.07 -8.34 -10.35
C PRO A 139 0.32 -7.77 -11.56
N GLY A 140 0.51 -6.47 -11.82
CA GLY A 140 -0.14 -5.75 -12.93
C GLY A 140 -1.61 -5.37 -12.71
N LYS A 141 -2.27 -5.95 -11.70
CA LYS A 141 -3.66 -5.64 -11.29
C LYS A 141 -3.76 -4.95 -9.93
N GLY A 142 -2.69 -5.00 -9.14
CA GLY A 142 -2.66 -4.51 -7.76
C GLY A 142 -3.62 -5.28 -6.84
N GLN A 143 -4.00 -4.65 -5.74
CA GLN A 143 -4.94 -5.20 -4.75
C GLN A 143 -6.41 -4.93 -5.08
N TYR A 144 -6.71 -3.89 -5.87
CA TYR A 144 -8.09 -3.52 -6.20
C TYR A 144 -8.68 -4.33 -7.35
N GLY A 145 -7.84 -4.90 -8.21
CA GLY A 145 -8.22 -5.89 -9.22
C GLY A 145 -8.29 -7.33 -8.69
N TYR A 146 -8.51 -7.51 -7.38
CA TYR A 146 -8.44 -8.81 -6.73
C TYR A 146 -9.36 -9.85 -7.37
N ASP A 147 -8.75 -10.88 -7.95
CA ASP A 147 -9.38 -12.13 -8.34
C ASP A 147 -8.67 -13.26 -7.58
N PRO A 148 -9.38 -14.09 -6.78
CA PRO A 148 -8.76 -15.20 -6.07
C PRO A 148 -8.10 -16.24 -7.00
N ALA A 149 -8.41 -16.24 -8.30
CA ALA A 149 -7.77 -17.08 -9.30
C ALA A 149 -6.43 -16.52 -9.83
N ASP A 150 -6.13 -15.25 -9.55
CA ASP A 150 -4.85 -14.65 -9.93
C ASP A 150 -3.69 -15.15 -9.05
N PRO A 151 -2.44 -15.04 -9.54
CA PRO A 151 -1.29 -15.29 -8.70
C PRO A 151 -1.12 -14.19 -7.63
N HIS A 152 -0.87 -14.61 -6.39
CA HIS A 152 -0.62 -13.73 -5.24
C HIS A 152 0.73 -14.04 -4.61
N PRO A 153 1.85 -13.62 -5.24
CA PRO A 153 3.20 -14.08 -4.87
C PRO A 153 3.62 -13.71 -3.44
N PHE A 154 3.04 -12.66 -2.87
CA PHE A 154 3.37 -12.17 -1.53
C PHE A 154 2.40 -12.65 -0.43
N ARG A 155 1.36 -13.39 -0.80
CA ARG A 155 0.37 -13.91 0.14
C ARG A 155 1.02 -14.84 1.16
N GLY A 156 0.74 -14.61 2.42
CA GLY A 156 1.19 -15.42 3.55
C GLY A 156 2.56 -15.03 4.07
N ILE A 157 3.26 -14.04 3.50
CA ILE A 157 4.57 -13.62 4.02
C ILE A 157 4.41 -12.99 5.40
N ALA A 158 3.48 -12.05 5.55
CA ALA A 158 3.24 -11.37 6.82
C ALA A 158 2.83 -12.34 7.95
N THR A 159 2.05 -13.38 7.63
CA THR A 159 1.64 -14.42 8.59
C THR A 159 2.73 -15.46 8.85
N GLY A 160 3.81 -15.45 8.07
CA GLY A 160 4.91 -16.41 8.12
C GLY A 160 4.58 -17.76 7.49
N ASP A 161 3.55 -17.82 6.65
CA ASP A 161 3.22 -18.99 5.83
C ASP A 161 4.15 -19.09 4.61
N VAL A 162 4.59 -17.96 4.05
CA VAL A 162 5.64 -17.86 3.01
C VAL A 162 6.85 -17.16 3.63
N ASP A 163 8.07 -17.51 3.19
CA ASP A 163 9.26 -16.77 3.65
C ASP A 163 9.38 -15.47 2.85
N PRO A 164 9.80 -14.37 3.48
CA PRO A 164 9.97 -13.11 2.79
C PRO A 164 11.11 -13.20 1.75
N PRO A 165 11.02 -12.41 0.66
CA PRO A 165 12.15 -11.98 -0.15
C PRO A 165 13.42 -11.69 0.65
N LYS A 166 14.58 -12.01 0.09
CA LYS A 166 15.88 -11.66 0.71
C LYS A 166 15.98 -10.15 0.89
N GLY A 167 16.48 -9.74 2.05
CA GLY A 167 16.52 -8.33 2.44
C GLY A 167 15.22 -7.81 3.06
N PHE A 168 14.16 -8.63 3.06
CA PHE A 168 12.87 -8.29 3.66
C PHE A 168 12.50 -9.26 4.78
N THR A 169 11.54 -8.82 5.57
CA THR A 169 10.99 -9.51 6.72
C THR A 169 9.48 -9.61 6.59
N ALA A 170 8.84 -10.43 7.42
CA ALA A 170 7.38 -10.47 7.49
C ALA A 170 6.76 -9.12 7.88
N ASN A 171 7.51 -8.23 8.56
CA ASN A 171 7.00 -6.91 8.93
C ASN A 171 6.86 -5.98 7.73
N ASP A 172 7.65 -6.21 6.67
CA ASP A 172 7.60 -5.38 5.47
C ASP A 172 6.30 -5.56 4.66
N PHE A 173 5.51 -6.58 4.97
CA PHE A 173 4.23 -6.92 4.32
C PHE A 173 3.02 -6.73 5.26
N ARG A 174 3.25 -6.11 6.42
CA ARG A 174 2.20 -5.71 7.37
C ARG A 174 1.88 -4.23 7.15
N ILE A 175 0.76 -3.78 7.72
CA ILE A 175 0.49 -2.34 7.86
C ILE A 175 1.68 -1.66 8.53
N ALA A 176 2.08 -0.49 8.03
CA ALA A 176 3.14 0.33 8.63
C ALA A 176 2.52 1.44 9.49
N THR A 177 3.22 1.85 10.56
CA THR A 177 2.97 3.17 11.16
C THR A 177 3.70 4.23 10.34
N PHE A 178 3.26 5.48 10.41
CA PHE A 178 3.99 6.54 9.71
C PHE A 178 5.39 6.78 10.29
N GLU A 179 5.58 6.61 11.61
CA GLU A 179 6.90 6.65 12.24
C GLU A 179 7.84 5.55 11.71
N GLU A 180 7.35 4.32 11.48
CA GLU A 180 8.14 3.26 10.84
C GLU A 180 8.55 3.62 9.41
N VAL A 181 7.72 4.40 8.69
CA VAL A 181 8.07 4.92 7.37
C VAL A 181 9.15 6.00 7.49
N LEU A 182 9.00 6.98 8.39
CA LEU A 182 10.01 8.03 8.59
C LEU A 182 11.37 7.43 9.00
N GLU A 183 11.37 6.38 9.84
CA GLU A 183 12.60 5.65 10.22
C GLU A 183 13.22 4.90 9.03
N ALA A 184 12.41 4.26 8.20
CA ALA A 184 12.90 3.53 7.03
C ALA A 184 13.40 4.44 5.90
N PHE A 185 12.92 5.68 5.86
CA PHE A 185 13.18 6.65 4.78
C PHE A 185 13.56 8.03 5.35
N PRO A 186 14.72 8.16 6.01
CA PRO A 186 15.13 9.40 6.66
C PRO A 186 15.38 10.54 5.66
N ASP A 187 15.80 10.21 4.44
CA ASP A 187 16.23 11.17 3.41
C ASP A 187 15.36 11.11 2.13
N THR A 188 14.26 10.36 2.14
CA THR A 188 13.36 10.26 0.98
C THR A 188 12.18 11.21 1.16
N PRO A 189 11.91 12.11 0.20
CA PRO A 189 10.75 12.96 0.24
C PRO A 189 9.44 12.14 0.19
N ILE A 190 8.48 12.54 1.02
CA ILE A 190 7.22 11.83 1.23
C ILE A 190 6.03 12.77 1.02
N ASN A 191 4.95 12.23 0.47
CA ASN A 191 3.64 12.85 0.47
C ASN A 191 2.66 11.97 1.24
N ILE A 192 2.08 12.47 2.33
CA ILE A 192 1.13 11.74 3.18
C ILE A 192 -0.26 12.38 3.12
N ASP A 193 -1.25 11.66 2.59
CA ASP A 193 -2.64 12.08 2.56
C ASP A 193 -3.37 11.70 3.86
N MET A 194 -3.88 12.70 4.58
CA MET A 194 -4.79 12.49 5.70
C MET A 194 -6.17 12.13 5.16
N LYS A 195 -6.44 10.83 5.04
CA LYS A 195 -7.68 10.36 4.42
C LYS A 195 -8.92 10.79 5.20
N ASN A 196 -9.87 11.33 4.46
CA ASN A 196 -11.13 11.86 4.97
C ASN A 196 -12.38 11.18 4.40
N TYR A 197 -12.25 9.99 3.78
CA TYR A 197 -13.36 9.23 3.16
C TYR A 197 -14.37 8.63 4.17
N SER A 198 -14.59 9.31 5.29
CA SER A 198 -15.65 9.05 6.24
C SER A 198 -16.64 10.22 6.20
N PRO A 199 -17.96 10.00 6.22
CA PRO A 199 -18.92 11.08 6.44
C PRO A 199 -18.79 11.71 7.83
N ASP A 200 -17.97 11.13 8.71
CA ASP A 200 -17.64 11.64 10.03
C ASP A 200 -16.36 12.50 9.99
N PRO A 201 -16.47 13.84 10.14
CA PRO A 201 -15.32 14.74 10.17
C PRO A 201 -14.35 14.43 11.32
N ALA A 202 -14.82 13.81 12.41
CA ALA A 202 -13.97 13.49 13.55
C ALA A 202 -12.82 12.53 13.19
N VAL A 203 -13.02 11.66 12.19
CA VAL A 203 -11.98 10.76 11.69
C VAL A 203 -10.81 11.56 11.11
N ALA A 204 -11.10 12.49 10.21
CA ALA A 204 -10.07 13.29 9.54
C ALA A 204 -9.40 14.28 10.51
N LEU A 205 -10.17 14.85 11.45
CA LEU A 205 -9.63 15.73 12.48
C LEU A 205 -8.71 14.99 13.48
N ASN A 206 -9.06 13.76 13.86
CA ASN A 206 -8.18 12.92 14.67
C ASN A 206 -6.89 12.56 13.91
N ALA A 207 -6.98 12.26 12.61
CA ALA A 207 -5.80 12.05 11.78
C ALA A 207 -4.88 13.28 11.77
N ALA A 208 -5.44 14.48 11.59
CA ALA A 208 -4.69 15.73 11.69
C ALA A 208 -4.01 15.93 13.04
N GLU A 209 -4.70 15.64 14.15
CA GLU A 209 -4.11 15.72 15.50
C GLU A 209 -2.93 14.77 15.70
N LYS A 210 -3.07 13.52 15.26
CA LYS A 210 -2.00 12.52 15.39
C LYS A 210 -0.82 12.80 14.47
N LEU A 211 -1.08 13.18 13.23
CA LEU A 211 -0.01 13.50 12.28
C LEU A 211 0.75 14.77 12.71
N ALA A 212 0.06 15.79 13.21
CA ALA A 212 0.71 16.99 13.74
C ALA A 212 1.64 16.67 14.92
N ALA A 213 1.24 15.76 15.82
CA ALA A 213 2.09 15.32 16.91
C ALA A 213 3.36 14.60 16.40
N ILE A 214 3.24 13.76 15.37
CA ILE A 214 4.38 13.09 14.72
C ILE A 214 5.30 14.13 14.06
N MET A 215 4.76 15.03 13.24
CA MET A 215 5.58 16.02 12.54
C MET A 215 6.26 17.02 13.47
N ASN A 216 5.64 17.38 14.60
CA ASN A 216 6.30 18.18 15.63
C ASN A 216 7.46 17.43 16.32
N ALA A 217 7.42 16.10 16.37
CA ALA A 217 8.52 15.28 16.86
C ALA A 217 9.64 15.07 15.81
N HIS A 218 9.35 15.40 14.54
CA HIS A 218 10.24 15.28 13.39
C HIS A 218 10.40 16.62 12.64
N PRO A 219 10.84 17.71 13.31
CA PRO A 219 10.96 19.02 12.67
C PRO A 219 11.98 19.04 11.52
N GLU A 220 12.94 18.11 11.51
CA GLU A 220 13.88 17.91 10.39
C GLU A 220 13.19 17.49 9.09
N ARG A 221 11.96 16.97 9.19
CA ARG A 221 11.14 16.52 8.07
C ARG A 221 10.12 17.58 7.59
N SER A 222 10.24 18.81 8.08
CA SER A 222 9.30 19.92 7.78
C SER A 222 9.22 20.28 6.29
N ASP A 223 10.31 20.04 5.55
CA ASP A 223 10.47 20.51 4.17
C ASP A 223 10.25 19.43 3.14
N ASP A 224 10.46 18.17 3.50
CA ASP A 224 10.48 17.03 2.59
C ASP A 224 9.33 16.05 2.85
N VAL A 225 8.41 16.34 3.76
CA VAL A 225 7.17 15.59 3.96
C VAL A 225 6.00 16.52 3.65
N ILE A 226 5.38 16.39 2.47
CA ILE A 226 4.12 17.06 2.19
C ILE A 226 3.01 16.39 3.00
N VAL A 227 2.33 17.19 3.83
CA VAL A 227 1.04 16.80 4.42
C VAL A 227 -0.09 17.25 3.49
N ALA A 228 -0.90 16.30 3.05
CA ALA A 228 -2.00 16.49 2.12
C ALA A 228 -3.35 16.11 2.73
N SER A 229 -4.42 16.63 2.13
CA SER A 229 -5.81 16.24 2.43
C SER A 229 -6.71 16.70 1.31
N PHE A 230 -7.69 15.87 0.95
CA PHE A 230 -8.79 16.29 0.09
C PHE A 230 -9.62 17.43 0.71
N ALA A 231 -9.86 17.39 2.02
CA ALA A 231 -10.61 18.42 2.72
C ALA A 231 -9.72 19.51 3.30
N GLN A 232 -10.24 20.73 3.28
CA GLN A 232 -9.58 21.92 3.83
C GLN A 232 -9.46 21.88 5.36
N GLN A 233 -10.52 21.48 6.07
CA GLN A 233 -10.59 21.56 7.53
C GLN A 233 -9.51 20.72 8.26
N PRO A 234 -9.20 19.48 7.86
CA PRO A 234 -8.09 18.72 8.46
C PRO A 234 -6.71 19.37 8.25
N LEU A 235 -6.47 19.99 7.08
CA LEU A 235 -5.21 20.69 6.81
C LEU A 235 -5.03 21.93 7.70
N GLU A 236 -6.09 22.72 7.86
CA GLU A 236 -6.08 23.87 8.79
C GLU A 236 -5.85 23.42 10.24
N LYS A 237 -6.51 22.33 10.65
CA LYS A 237 -6.33 21.74 11.98
C LYS A 237 -4.90 21.24 12.19
N PHE A 238 -4.32 20.56 11.20
CA PHE A 238 -2.93 20.12 11.23
C PHE A 238 -2.00 21.32 11.37
N HIS A 239 -2.13 22.32 10.49
CA HIS A 239 -1.26 23.49 10.48
C HIS A 239 -1.37 24.31 11.78
N GLY A 240 -2.57 24.44 12.37
CA GLY A 240 -2.75 25.08 13.67
C GLY A 240 -2.06 24.34 14.83
N LEU A 241 -1.80 23.04 14.69
CA LEU A 241 -1.12 22.21 15.70
C LEU A 241 0.38 22.04 15.43
N ALA A 242 0.80 22.14 14.16
CA ALA A 242 2.19 22.06 13.71
C ALA A 242 2.53 23.25 12.79
N PRO A 243 2.54 24.50 13.30
CA PRO A 243 2.69 25.71 12.47
C PRO A 243 4.08 25.83 11.82
N GLU A 244 5.09 25.17 12.40
CA GLU A 244 6.46 25.16 11.87
C GLU A 244 6.65 24.14 10.73
N HIS A 245 5.64 23.29 10.47
CA HIS A 245 5.66 22.36 9.35
C HIS A 245 5.35 23.10 8.04
N ARG A 246 6.33 23.15 7.12
CA ARG A 246 6.27 24.01 5.93
C ARG A 246 5.63 23.33 4.71
N ALA A 247 5.88 22.05 4.52
CA ALA A 247 5.44 21.33 3.33
C ALA A 247 3.96 20.89 3.44
N LEU A 248 3.05 21.72 2.92
CA LEU A 248 1.63 21.38 2.81
C LEU A 248 1.21 21.32 1.35
N SER A 249 0.16 20.54 1.04
CA SER A 249 -0.55 20.69 -0.23
C SER A 249 -1.77 21.59 -0.09
N GLY A 250 -2.19 22.20 -1.20
CA GLY A 250 -3.52 22.79 -1.31
C GLY A 250 -4.56 21.67 -1.29
N SER A 251 -5.61 21.80 -0.47
CA SER A 251 -6.69 20.81 -0.45
C SER A 251 -7.41 20.75 -1.80
N GLU A 252 -8.06 19.61 -2.14
CA GLU A 252 -8.88 19.53 -3.37
C GLU A 252 -9.98 20.60 -3.33
N ASP A 253 -10.61 20.79 -2.17
CA ASP A 253 -11.64 21.83 -1.96
C ASP A 253 -11.10 23.24 -2.26
N ALA A 254 -9.95 23.62 -1.67
CA ALA A 254 -9.37 24.95 -1.86
C ALA A 254 -8.75 25.14 -3.26
N THR A 255 -8.29 24.06 -3.90
CA THR A 255 -7.76 24.09 -5.27
C THR A 255 -8.84 24.51 -6.29
N LEU A 256 -10.10 24.13 -6.06
CA LEU A 256 -11.20 24.56 -6.92
C LEU A 256 -11.48 26.06 -6.77
N ASP A 257 -11.45 26.58 -5.54
CA ASP A 257 -11.64 28.01 -5.28
C ASP A 257 -10.44 28.83 -5.79
N TYR A 258 -9.23 28.25 -5.75
CA TYR A 258 -8.01 28.85 -6.27
C TYR A 258 -8.08 29.20 -7.76
N VAL A 259 -8.75 28.38 -8.57
CA VAL A 259 -8.99 28.66 -10.00
C VAL A 259 -9.77 29.97 -10.21
N THR A 260 -10.54 30.40 -9.20
CA THR A 260 -11.31 31.66 -9.23
C THR A 260 -10.57 32.86 -8.63
N GLY A 261 -9.31 32.69 -8.22
CA GLY A 261 -8.45 33.72 -7.65
C GLY A 261 -8.42 33.74 -6.11
N ALA A 262 -9.08 32.80 -5.43
CA ALA A 262 -8.98 32.70 -3.98
C ALA A 262 -7.57 32.28 -3.53
N PRO A 263 -7.02 32.85 -2.44
CA PRO A 263 -5.73 32.41 -1.92
C PRO A 263 -5.83 31.01 -1.29
N LEU A 264 -4.75 30.23 -1.38
CA LEU A 264 -4.60 28.97 -0.65
C LEU A 264 -4.05 29.27 0.74
N THR A 265 -4.82 28.92 1.77
CA THR A 265 -4.45 29.11 3.18
C THR A 265 -4.66 27.80 3.93
N PRO A 266 -3.70 27.30 4.73
CA PRO A 266 -2.31 27.75 4.81
C PRO A 266 -1.62 27.66 3.44
N THR A 267 -0.60 28.51 3.22
CA THR A 267 0.09 28.59 1.93
C THR A 267 0.84 27.28 1.67
N PRO A 268 0.51 26.53 0.60
CA PRO A 268 1.11 25.23 0.34
C PRO A 268 2.41 25.36 -0.44
N VAL A 269 3.14 24.25 -0.54
CA VAL A 269 4.28 24.09 -1.46
C VAL A 269 3.85 23.59 -2.83
N ALA A 270 2.72 22.86 -2.89
CA ALA A 270 2.21 22.25 -4.11
C ALA A 270 0.66 22.25 -4.16
N VAL A 271 0.11 22.28 -5.38
CA VAL A 271 -1.30 22.00 -5.68
C VAL A 271 -1.39 20.61 -6.29
N GLN A 272 -2.40 19.82 -5.88
CA GLN A 272 -2.45 18.38 -6.20
C GLN A 272 -3.76 17.93 -6.88
N PRO A 273 -4.01 18.36 -8.12
CA PRO A 273 -5.26 18.05 -8.81
C PRO A 273 -5.24 16.64 -9.44
N PRO A 274 -6.42 16.04 -9.73
CA PRO A 274 -6.48 14.92 -10.66
C PRO A 274 -6.00 15.33 -12.05
N ASP A 275 -5.56 14.42 -12.90
CA ASP A 275 -5.17 14.69 -14.29
C ASP A 275 -6.32 15.27 -15.14
N SER A 276 -7.54 14.86 -14.81
CA SER A 276 -8.76 15.32 -15.45
C SER A 276 -9.98 15.20 -14.55
N PHE A 277 -10.95 16.10 -14.76
CA PHE A 277 -12.30 15.94 -14.25
C PHE A 277 -13.20 15.35 -15.34
N ASN A 278 -13.85 14.22 -15.02
CA ASN A 278 -14.76 13.52 -15.93
C ASN A 278 -16.15 14.18 -15.98
N LEU A 279 -16.15 15.44 -16.43
CA LEU A 279 -17.32 16.24 -16.73
C LEU A 279 -17.63 16.15 -18.23
N PRO A 280 -18.83 16.53 -18.69
CA PRO A 280 -19.08 16.76 -20.12
C PRO A 280 -18.93 18.26 -20.45
N PRO A 281 -17.90 18.71 -21.19
CA PRO A 281 -16.74 17.97 -21.71
C PRO A 281 -15.68 17.66 -20.63
N VAL A 282 -14.81 16.68 -20.90
CA VAL A 282 -13.71 16.33 -19.99
C VAL A 282 -12.79 17.53 -19.85
N VAL A 283 -12.46 17.88 -18.61
CA VAL A 283 -11.62 19.04 -18.30
C VAL A 283 -10.25 18.54 -17.85
N ARG A 284 -9.20 18.89 -18.59
CA ARG A 284 -7.80 18.68 -18.17
C ARG A 284 -7.40 19.76 -17.18
N THR A 285 -6.81 19.37 -16.07
CA THR A 285 -6.54 20.27 -14.93
C THR A 285 -5.23 21.04 -15.09
N VAL A 286 -4.17 20.38 -15.58
CA VAL A 286 -2.83 20.96 -15.68
C VAL A 286 -2.80 22.23 -16.56
N PRO A 287 -3.42 22.27 -17.76
CA PRO A 287 -3.36 23.46 -18.61
C PRO A 287 -4.12 24.65 -18.01
N ILE A 288 -5.06 24.41 -17.11
CA ILE A 288 -5.84 25.44 -16.41
C ILE A 288 -5.05 25.97 -15.22
N LEU A 289 -4.43 25.08 -14.45
CA LEU A 289 -3.75 25.43 -13.20
C LEU A 289 -2.32 25.90 -13.42
N LYS A 290 -1.60 25.39 -14.41
CA LYS A 290 -0.17 25.68 -14.61
C LYS A 290 0.13 27.18 -14.73
N PRO A 291 -0.63 28.00 -15.48
CA PRO A 291 -0.38 29.44 -15.52
C PRO A 291 -0.53 30.12 -14.15
N LEU A 292 -1.47 29.65 -13.31
CA LEU A 292 -1.69 30.18 -11.96
C LEU A 292 -0.57 29.73 -11.02
N THR A 293 -0.23 28.44 -11.04
CA THR A 293 0.81 27.88 -10.16
C THR A 293 2.19 28.41 -10.52
N ASP A 294 2.51 28.61 -11.80
CA ASP A 294 3.76 29.27 -12.22
C ASP A 294 3.83 30.73 -11.76
N TYR A 295 2.70 31.44 -11.77
CA TYR A 295 2.63 32.83 -11.30
C TYR A 295 2.86 32.91 -9.78
N ASP A 296 2.25 32.01 -9.01
CA ASP A 296 2.38 31.99 -7.54
C ASP A 296 3.61 31.22 -7.04
N GLY A 297 4.25 30.42 -7.90
CA GLY A 297 5.40 29.59 -7.56
C GLY A 297 5.08 28.23 -6.94
N PHE A 298 3.82 27.78 -6.93
CA PHE A 298 3.45 26.44 -6.45
C PHE A 298 3.88 25.36 -7.44
N ALA A 299 4.33 24.21 -6.92
CA ALA A 299 4.45 23.01 -7.74
C ALA A 299 3.06 22.44 -8.08
N ILE A 300 2.94 21.74 -9.21
CA ILE A 300 1.72 20.99 -9.55
C ILE A 300 2.03 19.48 -9.63
N HIS A 301 1.52 18.71 -8.67
CA HIS A 301 1.68 17.25 -8.63
C HIS A 301 0.35 16.57 -8.96
N VAL A 302 0.33 15.78 -10.03
CA VAL A 302 -0.92 15.31 -10.63
C VAL A 302 -1.15 13.86 -10.27
N TRP A 303 -2.39 13.48 -9.93
CA TRP A 303 -2.76 12.07 -9.71
C TRP A 303 -3.77 11.60 -10.77
N GLY A 304 -3.77 10.31 -11.06
CA GLY A 304 -4.65 9.71 -12.06
C GLY A 304 -4.53 8.20 -12.09
N ASP A 305 -5.23 7.59 -13.05
CA ASP A 305 -5.13 6.15 -13.29
C ASP A 305 -4.15 5.88 -14.43
N ASP A 306 -3.06 5.17 -14.12
CA ASP A 306 -2.10 4.74 -15.15
C ASP A 306 -2.83 3.87 -16.17
N PRO A 307 -2.73 4.19 -17.47
CA PRO A 307 -3.37 3.36 -18.48
C PRO A 307 -2.74 1.96 -18.47
N ALA A 308 -3.59 0.94 -18.52
CA ALA A 308 -3.14 -0.44 -18.49
C ALA A 308 -2.22 -0.79 -19.69
N THR A 309 -2.50 -0.18 -20.86
CA THR A 309 -1.82 -0.44 -22.14
C THR A 309 -1.06 0.79 -22.61
N ASN A 310 0.24 0.62 -22.89
CA ASN A 310 1.16 1.64 -23.42
C ASN A 310 1.04 3.01 -22.73
N PRO A 311 1.64 3.19 -21.54
CA PRO A 311 1.49 4.41 -20.77
C PRO A 311 2.31 5.60 -21.29
N ASP A 312 3.27 5.39 -22.18
CA ASP A 312 4.16 6.46 -22.66
C ASP A 312 3.42 7.67 -23.25
N PRO A 313 2.39 7.52 -24.11
CA PRO A 313 1.64 8.68 -24.61
C PRO A 313 0.89 9.44 -23.52
N PHE A 314 0.52 8.76 -22.42
CA PHE A 314 -0.09 9.39 -21.27
C PHE A 314 0.96 10.15 -20.45
N TYR A 315 2.13 9.55 -20.19
CA TYR A 315 3.23 10.23 -19.49
C TYR A 315 3.75 11.43 -20.28
N GLU A 316 3.93 11.29 -21.60
CA GLU A 316 4.29 12.39 -22.51
C GLU A 316 3.30 13.54 -22.40
N LYS A 317 2.00 13.24 -22.48
CA LYS A 317 0.94 14.24 -22.30
C LYS A 317 1.07 14.97 -20.95
N ILE A 318 1.25 14.27 -19.83
CA ILE A 318 1.32 14.90 -18.50
C ILE A 318 2.58 15.78 -18.35
N VAL A 319 3.71 15.32 -18.87
CA VAL A 319 4.96 16.10 -18.90
C VAL A 319 4.80 17.35 -19.78
N ASP A 320 4.27 17.20 -21.00
CA ASP A 320 4.09 18.29 -21.97
C ASP A 320 3.09 19.35 -21.50
N GLU A 321 2.09 18.95 -20.70
CA GLU A 321 1.17 19.89 -20.04
C GLU A 321 1.87 20.78 -19.00
N GLY A 322 3.08 20.43 -18.56
CA GLY A 322 3.86 21.16 -17.57
C GLY A 322 3.60 20.74 -16.14
N ALA A 323 3.19 19.48 -15.91
CA ALA A 323 3.15 18.96 -14.55
C ALA A 323 4.56 18.88 -13.95
N ASP A 324 4.72 19.18 -12.66
CA ASP A 324 6.02 19.11 -11.97
C ASP A 324 6.25 17.71 -11.35
N GLY A 325 5.19 16.93 -11.18
CA GLY A 325 5.27 15.53 -10.75
C GLY A 325 3.99 14.77 -11.02
N TYR A 326 4.08 13.44 -11.03
CA TYR A 326 2.92 12.58 -11.20
C TYR A 326 2.94 11.40 -10.23
N PHE A 327 1.81 11.19 -9.56
CA PHE A 327 1.53 10.07 -8.68
C PHE A 327 1.21 8.83 -9.51
N THR A 328 2.24 8.04 -9.81
CA THR A 328 2.13 6.85 -10.66
C THR A 328 1.91 5.59 -9.85
N GLN A 329 1.06 4.72 -10.38
CA GLN A 329 0.85 3.37 -9.88
C GLN A 329 1.95 2.41 -10.36
N ARG A 330 2.77 2.85 -11.32
CA ARG A 330 3.85 2.12 -12.00
C ARG A 330 5.16 2.92 -12.03
N PRO A 331 5.82 3.14 -10.86
CA PRO A 331 7.06 3.89 -10.79
C PRO A 331 8.15 3.37 -11.74
N SER A 332 8.20 2.05 -12.01
CA SER A 332 9.18 1.51 -12.95
C SER A 332 8.95 1.98 -14.40
N ALA A 333 7.69 1.97 -14.85
CA ALA A 333 7.31 2.38 -16.20
C ALA A 333 7.53 3.88 -16.40
N LEU A 334 7.11 4.70 -15.44
CA LEU A 334 7.36 6.14 -15.50
C LEU A 334 8.87 6.45 -15.46
N HIS A 335 9.66 5.74 -14.64
CA HIS A 335 11.11 5.91 -14.63
C HIS A 335 11.72 5.63 -16.00
N GLN A 336 11.32 4.53 -16.65
CA GLN A 336 11.80 4.16 -17.98
C GLN A 336 11.47 5.25 -19.00
N TYR A 337 10.21 5.70 -19.05
CA TYR A 337 9.79 6.79 -19.92
C TYR A 337 10.64 8.05 -19.71
N LEU A 338 10.78 8.51 -18.46
CA LEU A 338 11.54 9.72 -18.14
C LEU A 338 13.03 9.58 -18.50
N CYS A 339 13.60 8.38 -18.35
CA CYS A 339 14.96 8.07 -18.77
C CYS A 339 15.11 8.19 -20.31
N GLU A 340 14.25 7.53 -21.07
CA GLU A 340 14.28 7.55 -22.54
C GLU A 340 14.03 8.95 -23.09
N ALA A 341 13.17 9.74 -22.44
CA ALA A 341 12.92 11.14 -22.74
C ALA A 341 14.08 12.09 -22.33
N GLY A 342 15.12 11.60 -21.66
CA GLY A 342 16.26 12.40 -21.20
C GLY A 342 15.93 13.38 -20.07
N ILE A 343 14.82 13.16 -19.36
CA ILE A 343 14.38 14.00 -18.25
C ILE A 343 15.17 13.63 -17.00
N ARG A 344 15.80 14.62 -16.37
CA ARG A 344 16.63 14.41 -15.18
C ARG A 344 15.79 14.17 -13.92
N ARG A 345 16.43 13.64 -12.87
CA ARG A 345 15.85 13.61 -11.53
C ARG A 345 15.71 15.02 -10.94
N PRO A 346 14.89 15.22 -9.89
CA PRO A 346 14.79 16.49 -9.17
C PRO A 346 16.15 17.11 -8.80
N ASP A 347 17.07 16.30 -8.28
CA ASP A 347 18.43 16.72 -7.91
C ASP A 347 19.36 17.03 -9.10
N GLY A 348 18.88 16.89 -10.34
CA GLY A 348 19.63 17.13 -11.56
C GLY A 348 20.51 15.96 -12.01
N SER A 349 20.51 14.84 -11.29
CA SER A 349 21.19 13.61 -11.69
C SER A 349 20.49 12.92 -12.87
N GLN A 350 21.22 12.06 -13.57
CA GLN A 350 20.71 11.32 -14.74
C GLN A 350 19.86 10.13 -14.28
N ARG A 351 18.69 9.91 -14.90
CA ARG A 351 17.83 8.75 -14.58
C ARG A 351 18.43 7.42 -15.06
N CYS A 352 18.83 7.38 -16.32
CA CYS A 352 19.44 6.20 -16.95
C CYS A 352 20.81 5.80 -16.37
N ALA A 353 21.37 6.60 -15.45
CA ALA A 353 22.62 6.26 -14.77
C ALA A 353 22.52 5.04 -13.84
N LEU A 354 21.32 4.46 -13.67
CA LEU A 354 21.13 3.12 -13.09
C LEU A 354 21.61 1.97 -14.01
N GLN A 355 22.06 2.23 -15.25
CA GLN A 355 22.29 1.18 -16.26
C GLN A 355 23.73 0.98 -16.79
N ALA A 356 24.82 1.35 -16.11
CA ALA A 356 26.15 1.16 -16.74
C ALA A 356 27.29 0.51 -15.94
N PRO A 357 27.28 0.45 -14.59
CA PRO A 357 28.06 -0.62 -13.94
C PRO A 357 27.44 -1.30 -12.72
N ASP A 358 26.36 -0.77 -12.14
CA ASP A 358 25.72 -1.32 -10.93
C ASP A 358 24.25 -1.63 -11.22
N VAL A 359 23.98 -2.60 -12.11
CA VAL A 359 22.63 -3.17 -12.22
C VAL A 359 22.29 -3.72 -10.85
N VAL A 360 21.44 -2.99 -10.10
CA VAL A 360 20.99 -3.42 -8.79
C VAL A 360 20.15 -4.67 -9.04
N PRO A 361 20.58 -5.85 -8.55
CA PRO A 361 19.81 -7.06 -8.74
C PRO A 361 18.43 -6.87 -8.13
N CYS A 362 17.40 -7.27 -8.88
CA CYS A 362 16.06 -7.31 -8.35
C CYS A 362 16.03 -8.11 -7.04
N PRO A 363 15.24 -7.68 -6.05
CA PRO A 363 15.18 -8.38 -4.77
C PRO A 363 14.70 -9.83 -4.98
N ASP A 364 15.29 -10.78 -4.26
CA ASP A 364 14.90 -12.21 -4.39
C ASP A 364 13.38 -12.35 -4.22
N GLY A 365 12.67 -12.93 -5.20
CA GLY A 365 11.20 -12.98 -5.23
C GLY A 365 10.60 -12.06 -6.30
N THR A 366 11.43 -11.25 -6.95
CA THR A 366 11.18 -10.62 -8.25
C THR A 366 12.28 -11.04 -9.24
N GLU A 367 12.02 -10.98 -10.54
CA GLU A 367 12.95 -11.25 -11.63
C GLU A 367 13.09 -10.03 -12.55
N GLY A 368 14.03 -10.10 -13.50
CA GLY A 368 14.42 -8.99 -14.37
C GLY A 368 15.56 -8.16 -13.78
N GLU A 369 15.65 -6.90 -14.23
CA GLU A 369 16.63 -5.91 -13.77
C GLU A 369 15.90 -4.64 -13.34
N ALA A 370 16.43 -3.93 -12.34
CA ALA A 370 15.90 -2.62 -11.96
C ALA A 370 16.03 -1.64 -13.15
N PRO A 371 15.03 -0.78 -13.42
CA PRO A 371 13.88 -0.50 -12.57
C PRO A 371 12.67 -1.44 -12.74
N THR A 372 12.67 -2.32 -13.74
CA THR A 372 11.49 -3.07 -14.20
C THR A 372 11.32 -4.42 -13.49
N CYS A 373 11.68 -4.50 -12.21
CA CYS A 373 11.59 -5.75 -11.44
C CYS A 373 10.15 -6.25 -11.33
N THR A 374 9.88 -7.48 -11.78
CA THR A 374 8.55 -8.10 -11.74
C THR A 374 8.50 -9.24 -10.72
N PRO A 375 7.42 -9.41 -9.95
CA PRO A 375 7.29 -10.54 -9.03
C PRO A 375 7.45 -11.90 -9.73
N ILE A 376 8.21 -12.81 -9.13
CA ILE A 376 8.33 -14.20 -9.63
C ILE A 376 6.98 -14.86 -9.40
N LEU A 377 6.31 -15.17 -10.50
CA LEU A 377 5.02 -15.83 -10.46
C LEU A 377 5.21 -17.34 -10.21
N PRO A 378 4.26 -17.99 -9.52
CA PRO A 378 4.19 -19.44 -9.49
C PRO A 378 4.22 -19.99 -10.92
N ASP A 379 5.02 -21.03 -11.15
CA ASP A 379 5.01 -21.72 -12.43
C ASP A 379 3.61 -22.31 -12.64
N PRO A 380 2.87 -21.97 -13.71
CA PRO A 380 1.54 -22.53 -13.95
C PRO A 380 1.55 -24.07 -14.05
N GLU A 381 2.71 -24.67 -14.29
CA GLU A 381 2.89 -26.13 -14.29
C GLU A 381 3.16 -26.70 -12.89
N ALA A 382 3.49 -25.90 -11.87
CA ALA A 382 3.66 -26.37 -10.50
C ALA A 382 2.33 -26.27 -9.72
N ALA A 383 1.91 -27.38 -9.10
CA ALA A 383 0.65 -27.44 -8.36
C ALA A 383 0.80 -28.23 -7.06
N LEU A 384 0.28 -27.67 -5.96
CA LEU A 384 0.37 -28.27 -4.63
C LEU A 384 -0.99 -28.76 -4.17
N LYS A 385 -1.04 -29.99 -3.64
CA LYS A 385 -2.25 -30.55 -3.00
C LYS A 385 -1.99 -31.01 -1.58
N VAL A 386 -2.75 -30.49 -0.63
CA VAL A 386 -2.86 -31.04 0.73
C VAL A 386 -4.00 -32.04 0.78
N HIS A 387 -3.64 -33.29 1.03
CA HIS A 387 -4.55 -34.41 1.15
C HIS A 387 -5.01 -34.62 2.60
N SER A 388 -5.43 -35.83 2.93
CA SER A 388 -5.95 -36.18 4.25
C SER A 388 -4.94 -35.97 5.39
N VAL A 389 -5.47 -35.52 6.53
CA VAL A 389 -4.75 -35.47 7.80
C VAL A 389 -5.03 -36.76 8.57
N THR A 390 -3.97 -37.43 9.02
CA THR A 390 -4.06 -38.66 9.81
C THR A 390 -3.60 -38.45 11.25
N GLY A 391 -4.32 -39.02 12.19
CA GLY A 391 -3.93 -39.02 13.61
C GLY A 391 -5.11 -39.31 14.54
N LYS A 392 -4.88 -39.16 15.84
CA LYS A 392 -5.86 -39.55 16.85
C LYS A 392 -7.02 -38.55 16.90
N ALA A 393 -8.21 -38.96 16.48
CA ALA A 393 -9.42 -38.11 16.49
C ALA A 393 -9.93 -37.78 17.90
N LYS A 394 -9.74 -38.70 18.87
CA LYS A 394 -10.18 -38.53 20.27
C LYS A 394 -9.01 -38.66 21.28
N PRO A 395 -8.04 -37.73 21.28
CA PRO A 395 -6.91 -37.77 22.20
C PRO A 395 -7.35 -37.37 23.62
N ARG A 396 -6.55 -37.75 24.63
CA ARG A 396 -6.80 -37.36 26.03
C ARG A 396 -6.06 -36.09 26.37
N ALA A 397 -6.66 -35.24 27.21
CA ALA A 397 -6.00 -34.09 27.80
C ALA A 397 -4.71 -34.51 28.55
N GLY A 398 -3.68 -33.66 28.51
CA GLY A 398 -2.37 -33.93 29.08
C GLY A 398 -1.46 -34.85 28.25
N ARG A 399 -1.85 -35.21 27.02
CA ARG A 399 -1.05 -36.05 26.10
C ARG A 399 -0.61 -35.26 24.86
N SER A 400 0.39 -35.78 24.18
CA SER A 400 1.01 -35.17 22.99
C SER A 400 0.86 -36.06 21.75
N PRO A 401 -0.36 -36.27 21.21
CA PRO A 401 -0.56 -37.02 19.97
C PRO A 401 0.23 -36.43 18.79
N GLY A 402 0.62 -37.30 17.87
CA GLY A 402 1.18 -36.92 16.57
C GLY A 402 0.12 -36.93 15.48
N TYR A 403 0.19 -35.95 14.59
CA TYR A 403 -0.65 -35.82 13.41
C TYR A 403 0.24 -35.72 12.17
N ARG A 404 -0.16 -36.39 11.10
CA ARG A 404 0.54 -36.46 9.83
C ARG A 404 -0.34 -35.83 8.75
N VAL A 405 0.25 -35.01 7.89
CA VAL A 405 -0.46 -34.41 6.76
C VAL A 405 0.23 -34.86 5.49
N LEU A 406 -0.54 -35.42 4.57
CA LEU A 406 -0.03 -35.83 3.27
C LEU A 406 -0.11 -34.64 2.32
N VAL A 407 1.01 -34.30 1.68
CA VAL A 407 1.09 -33.21 0.70
C VAL A 407 1.76 -33.74 -0.55
N GLN A 408 1.24 -33.37 -1.72
CA GLN A 408 1.69 -33.86 -3.01
C GLN A 408 1.96 -32.70 -3.97
N ASN A 409 3.02 -32.83 -4.76
CA ASN A 409 3.16 -32.10 -6.01
C ASN A 409 2.27 -32.75 -7.05
N VAL A 410 1.17 -32.10 -7.40
CA VAL A 410 0.25 -32.54 -8.44
C VAL A 410 0.48 -31.83 -9.78
N GLY A 411 1.52 -31.00 -9.86
CA GLY A 411 1.95 -30.35 -11.08
C GLY A 411 3.05 -31.10 -11.83
N ASP A 412 3.39 -30.55 -12.98
CA ASP A 412 4.37 -31.04 -13.95
C ASP A 412 5.76 -30.40 -13.78
N ALA A 413 5.89 -29.37 -12.94
CA ALA A 413 7.16 -28.76 -12.53
C ALA A 413 7.60 -29.14 -11.11
N ALA A 414 8.91 -29.10 -10.84
CA ALA A 414 9.47 -29.38 -9.52
C ALA A 414 9.27 -28.20 -8.54
N MET A 415 9.00 -28.48 -7.27
CA MET A 415 8.84 -27.45 -6.23
C MET A 415 9.94 -27.57 -5.18
N ASP A 416 10.59 -26.47 -4.80
CA ASP A 416 11.52 -26.44 -3.67
C ASP A 416 10.94 -25.68 -2.47
N GLY A 417 11.44 -25.99 -1.28
CA GLY A 417 11.19 -25.20 -0.09
C GLY A 417 9.75 -25.21 0.43
N THR A 418 8.91 -26.16 0.03
CA THR A 418 7.50 -26.22 0.47
C THR A 418 7.40 -26.26 1.98
N LYS A 419 6.74 -25.25 2.56
CA LYS A 419 6.56 -25.07 3.99
C LYS A 419 5.22 -25.66 4.38
N VAL A 420 5.19 -26.53 5.38
CA VAL A 420 3.95 -27.07 5.95
C VAL A 420 3.84 -26.62 7.39
N CYS A 421 2.75 -25.95 7.72
CA CYS A 421 2.48 -25.37 9.03
C CYS A 421 1.20 -25.92 9.66
N LEU A 422 1.24 -26.20 10.97
CA LEU A 422 0.08 -26.51 11.79
C LEU A 422 -0.43 -25.24 12.49
N VAL A 423 -1.64 -24.85 12.14
CA VAL A 423 -2.35 -23.67 12.64
C VAL A 423 -3.52 -24.08 13.53
N VAL A 424 -3.67 -23.38 14.67
CA VAL A 424 -4.80 -23.52 15.60
C VAL A 424 -5.44 -22.15 15.80
N PRO A 425 -6.78 -22.02 15.68
CA PRO A 425 -7.49 -20.75 15.83
C PRO A 425 -7.14 -20.04 17.14
N LYS A 426 -7.01 -18.69 17.11
CA LYS A 426 -6.58 -17.85 18.27
C LYS A 426 -7.37 -18.20 19.54
N GLN A 427 -8.70 -18.27 19.42
CA GLN A 427 -9.63 -18.63 20.50
C GLN A 427 -9.38 -20.02 21.13
N GLN A 428 -8.70 -20.94 20.45
CA GLN A 428 -8.44 -22.31 20.90
C GLN A 428 -6.99 -22.56 21.34
N ARG A 429 -6.07 -21.61 21.09
CA ARG A 429 -4.64 -21.73 21.43
C ARG A 429 -4.41 -21.99 22.91
N HIS A 430 -5.26 -21.46 23.79
CA HIS A 430 -5.17 -21.71 25.22
C HIS A 430 -5.28 -23.20 25.61
N LYS A 431 -5.82 -24.07 24.73
CA LYS A 431 -5.99 -25.51 24.97
C LYS A 431 -4.77 -26.36 24.62
N VAL A 432 -3.85 -25.83 23.81
CA VAL A 432 -2.75 -26.61 23.21
C VAL A 432 -1.40 -25.91 23.32
N ARG A 433 -0.32 -26.67 23.16
CA ARG A 433 1.03 -26.19 22.89
C ARG A 433 1.58 -26.94 21.68
N LEU A 434 2.27 -26.22 20.79
CA LEU A 434 2.83 -26.76 19.55
C LEU A 434 4.36 -26.65 19.63
N PRO A 435 5.11 -27.76 19.86
CA PRO A 435 6.56 -27.73 19.98
C PRO A 435 7.24 -27.32 18.67
N ARG A 436 6.66 -27.72 17.54
CA ARG A 436 7.08 -27.33 16.20
C ARG A 436 5.84 -26.98 15.40
N ARG A 437 5.80 -25.75 14.88
CA ARG A 437 4.67 -25.26 14.09
C ARG A 437 4.82 -25.54 12.62
N CYS A 438 6.03 -25.45 12.07
CA CYS A 438 6.27 -25.60 10.64
C CYS A 438 7.46 -26.51 10.34
N THR A 439 7.46 -27.09 9.14
CA THR A 439 8.59 -27.81 8.55
C THR A 439 8.72 -27.46 7.07
N ARG A 440 9.94 -27.41 6.55
CA ARG A 440 10.22 -27.26 5.12
C ARG A 440 10.60 -28.59 4.51
N THR A 441 10.26 -28.80 3.26
CA THR A 441 10.75 -29.93 2.45
C THR A 441 11.97 -29.52 1.64
N ARG A 442 12.66 -30.53 1.09
CA ARG A 442 13.59 -30.35 -0.03
C ARG A 442 12.79 -30.32 -1.34
N VAL A 443 13.48 -30.14 -2.46
CA VAL A 443 12.94 -30.28 -3.83
C VAL A 443 12.07 -31.53 -3.97
N VAL A 444 10.84 -31.33 -4.44
CA VAL A 444 9.83 -32.35 -4.71
C VAL A 444 9.49 -32.28 -6.20
N GLY A 445 9.92 -33.28 -6.97
CA GLY A 445 9.58 -33.40 -8.39
C GLY A 445 8.09 -33.68 -8.63
N PRO A 446 7.65 -33.66 -9.90
CA PRO A 446 6.28 -33.95 -10.30
C PRO A 446 5.76 -35.27 -9.71
N GLY A 447 4.53 -35.27 -9.22
CA GLY A 447 3.91 -36.42 -8.55
C GLY A 447 4.46 -36.76 -7.16
N GLY A 448 5.53 -36.10 -6.70
CA GLY A 448 6.20 -36.37 -5.44
C GLY A 448 5.35 -36.08 -4.21
N VAL A 449 5.53 -36.86 -3.14
CA VAL A 449 4.70 -36.80 -1.94
C VAL A 449 5.56 -36.66 -0.69
N PHE A 450 5.11 -35.88 0.28
CA PHE A 450 5.73 -35.75 1.59
C PHE A 450 4.69 -35.76 2.70
N ASN A 451 5.08 -36.32 3.85
CA ASN A 451 4.15 -36.62 4.94
C ASN A 451 4.67 -36.19 6.32
N PRO A 452 4.81 -34.86 6.56
CA PRO A 452 5.36 -34.34 7.80
C PRO A 452 4.48 -34.64 9.02
N ARG A 453 5.15 -34.86 10.16
CA ARG A 453 4.51 -35.19 11.43
C ARG A 453 4.64 -34.04 12.44
N PHE A 454 3.50 -33.60 12.98
CA PHE A 454 3.40 -32.55 14.00
C PHE A 454 2.95 -33.14 15.33
N LYS A 455 3.59 -32.72 16.43
CA LYS A 455 3.14 -33.04 17.80
C LYS A 455 2.22 -31.94 18.30
N VAL A 456 1.09 -32.32 18.90
CA VAL A 456 0.14 -31.39 19.53
C VAL A 456 0.03 -31.73 20.99
N GLU A 457 0.53 -30.86 21.87
CA GLU A 457 0.48 -31.07 23.31
C GLU A 457 -0.83 -30.51 23.86
N LEU A 458 -1.70 -31.39 24.35
CA LEU A 458 -2.99 -31.00 24.93
C LEU A 458 -2.79 -30.65 26.41
N LYS A 459 -3.19 -29.46 26.82
CA LYS A 459 -3.12 -29.08 28.25
C LYS A 459 -4.05 -29.95 29.09
N LYS A 460 -3.71 -30.20 30.37
CA LYS A 460 -4.50 -31.08 31.27
C LYS A 460 -5.97 -30.65 31.41
N LYS A 461 -6.25 -29.34 31.34
CA LYS A 461 -7.60 -28.75 31.45
C LYS A 461 -8.33 -28.63 30.09
N ALA A 462 -7.72 -29.06 28.99
CA ALA A 462 -8.33 -28.95 27.66
C ALA A 462 -9.59 -29.82 27.56
N LYS A 463 -10.69 -29.24 27.06
CA LYS A 463 -11.99 -29.90 26.86
C LYS A 463 -12.66 -29.44 25.57
N GLY A 464 -13.61 -30.26 25.10
CA GLY A 464 -14.36 -30.00 23.87
C GLY A 464 -13.53 -30.28 22.62
N ALA A 465 -13.84 -29.58 21.53
CA ALA A 465 -13.15 -29.75 20.26
C ALA A 465 -11.99 -28.76 20.08
N VAL A 466 -11.00 -29.17 19.28
CA VAL A 466 -9.93 -28.31 18.75
C VAL A 466 -9.85 -28.53 17.23
N LYS A 467 -9.82 -27.45 16.45
CA LYS A 467 -9.56 -27.48 15.01
C LYS A 467 -8.05 -27.41 14.79
N LEU A 468 -7.52 -28.39 14.07
CA LEU A 468 -6.13 -28.43 13.59
C LEU A 468 -6.17 -28.17 12.09
N ALA A 469 -5.62 -27.05 11.63
CA ALA A 469 -5.47 -26.74 10.21
C ALA A 469 -4.01 -26.95 9.80
N PHE A 470 -3.78 -27.60 8.66
CA PHE A 470 -2.48 -27.83 8.08
C PHE A 470 -2.45 -27.10 6.75
N ARG A 471 -1.59 -26.09 6.65
CA ARG A 471 -1.39 -25.29 5.45
C ARG A 471 -0.06 -25.68 4.84
N ALA A 472 -0.03 -25.97 3.55
CA ALA A 472 1.20 -26.15 2.79
C ALA A 472 1.32 -25.01 1.79
N THR A 473 2.50 -24.41 1.70
CA THR A 473 2.77 -23.21 0.92
C THR A 473 4.11 -23.34 0.21
N THR A 474 4.17 -22.90 -1.04
CA THR A 474 5.41 -22.83 -1.82
C THR A 474 5.32 -21.69 -2.85
N ALA A 475 6.45 -21.05 -3.13
CA ALA A 475 6.51 -19.97 -4.11
C ALA A 475 6.09 -20.46 -5.52
N ALA A 476 6.44 -21.69 -5.87
CA ALA A 476 6.19 -22.25 -7.19
C ALA A 476 4.71 -22.58 -7.47
N ALA A 477 3.88 -22.84 -6.45
CA ALA A 477 2.54 -23.42 -6.63
C ALA A 477 1.47 -22.83 -5.70
N GLY A 478 1.76 -21.71 -5.03
CA GLY A 478 0.85 -21.08 -4.07
C GLY A 478 0.64 -21.90 -2.80
N ASP A 479 -0.60 -21.97 -2.32
CA ASP A 479 -0.96 -22.68 -1.09
C ASP A 479 -2.17 -23.62 -1.22
N ASP A 480 -2.17 -24.68 -0.41
CA ASP A 480 -3.33 -25.53 -0.20
C ASP A 480 -3.43 -25.90 1.29
N GLN A 481 -4.63 -26.25 1.76
CA GLN A 481 -4.86 -26.55 3.16
C GLN A 481 -5.88 -27.66 3.40
N ALA A 482 -5.67 -28.39 4.49
CA ALA A 482 -6.65 -29.33 5.02
C ALA A 482 -6.82 -29.09 6.52
N SER A 483 -7.99 -29.43 7.05
CA SER A 483 -8.22 -29.32 8.49
C SER A 483 -8.89 -30.56 9.06
N MET A 484 -8.64 -30.81 10.35
CA MET A 484 -9.24 -31.91 11.10
C MET A 484 -9.69 -31.39 12.46
N ARG A 485 -10.89 -31.81 12.88
CA ARG A 485 -11.43 -31.52 14.21
C ARG A 485 -11.14 -32.70 15.15
N ILE A 486 -10.50 -32.43 16.28
CA ILE A 486 -10.26 -33.44 17.33
C ILE A 486 -11.17 -33.19 18.53
N ALA A 487 -11.65 -34.26 19.16
CA ALA A 487 -12.45 -34.19 20.39
C ALA A 487 -11.60 -34.60 21.60
N VAL A 488 -11.33 -33.67 22.51
CA VAL A 488 -10.45 -33.89 23.65
C VAL A 488 -11.20 -34.62 24.77
N LYS A 489 -10.77 -35.84 25.08
CA LYS A 489 -11.23 -36.61 26.23
C LYS A 489 -10.62 -36.07 27.53
N PRO A 490 -11.34 -36.12 28.67
CA PRO A 490 -10.78 -35.76 29.96
C PRO A 490 -9.48 -36.51 30.29
N ALA A 491 -8.62 -35.87 31.09
CA ALA A 491 -7.46 -36.54 31.68
C ALA A 491 -7.92 -37.75 32.51
N ARG A 492 -7.11 -38.81 32.58
CA ARG A 492 -7.33 -39.86 33.59
C ARG A 492 -7.11 -39.21 34.96
N ARG A 493 -8.02 -39.48 35.91
CA ARG A 493 -7.80 -39.20 37.32
C ARG A 493 -6.55 -39.93 37.80
#